data_AF-A0A7J4V6F1-F1
#
_entry.id   AF-A0A7J4V6F1-F1
#
_cell.length_a   1.000
_cell.length_b   1.000
_cell.length_c   1.000
_cell.angle_alpha   90.00
_cell.angle_beta   90.00
_cell.angle_gamma   90.00
#
_symmetry.space_group_name_H-M   'P 1'
#
loop_
_entity.id
_entity.type
_entity.pdbx_description
1 polymer ?
#
loop_
_entity_poly.entity_id
_entity_poly.type
_entity_poly.pdbx_seq_one_letter_code
_entity_poly.pdbx_strand_id
1 'polypeptide(L)'
;MGDLRALRQSYREKQRHIRSRLRQFRQFYGEPVMWTYAGNEMRLVPSPLSDHERLFEELAFCILAANTSAEMGMKTIDHIRHLLHHAEPEEITARLRGIYRFINTRPEYIAHCRHYFRNMDESLHDILRSLGDPHGLRDFLADNAGIKGIGYKEASHFLRNLGFRGYA
;
A
#
# COMPACT_ATOMS: atom_id res chain seq x y z
N MET A 1 -32.91 13.50 22.79
CA MET A 1 -33.18 13.75 21.36
C MET A 1 -32.01 14.41 20.59
N GLY A 2 -31.03 15.04 21.26
CA GLY A 2 -29.83 15.61 20.61
C GLY A 2 -28.77 14.59 20.15
N ASP A 3 -28.63 13.48 20.88
CA ASP A 3 -27.63 12.43 20.63
C ASP A 3 -27.84 11.70 19.29
N LEU A 4 -29.09 11.33 18.97
CA LEU A 4 -29.43 10.66 17.69
C LEU A 4 -29.16 11.54 16.46
N ARG A 5 -29.29 12.87 16.57
CA ARG A 5 -29.03 13.80 15.45
C ARG A 5 -27.53 13.92 15.19
N ALA A 6 -26.72 14.05 16.25
CA ALA A 6 -25.27 14.09 16.17
C ALA A 6 -24.69 12.78 15.61
N LEU A 7 -25.18 11.63 16.08
CA LEU A 7 -24.80 10.30 15.55
C LEU A 7 -25.11 10.15 14.06
N ARG A 8 -26.31 10.58 13.62
CA ARG A 8 -26.70 10.54 12.19
C ARG A 8 -25.83 11.46 11.33
N GLN A 9 -25.45 12.63 11.84
CA GLN A 9 -24.54 13.55 11.14
C GLN A 9 -23.14 12.95 11.00
N SER A 10 -22.57 12.44 12.10
CA SER A 10 -21.25 11.78 12.09
C SER A 10 -21.24 10.57 11.14
N TYR A 11 -22.31 9.78 11.11
CA TYR A 11 -22.44 8.65 10.18
C TYR A 11 -22.42 9.12 8.71
N ARG A 12 -23.17 10.17 8.37
CA ARG A 12 -23.18 10.73 7.00
C ARG A 12 -21.82 11.29 6.60
N GLU A 13 -21.10 11.92 7.52
CA GLU A 13 -19.72 12.39 7.31
C GLU A 13 -18.76 11.23 7.03
N LYS A 14 -18.79 10.19 7.85
CA LYS A 14 -18.00 8.97 7.64
C LYS A 14 -18.31 8.30 6.29
N GLN A 15 -19.59 8.19 5.93
CA GLN A 15 -19.99 7.65 4.63
C GLN A 15 -19.43 8.47 3.46
N ARG A 16 -19.44 9.81 3.55
CA ARG A 16 -18.84 10.67 2.53
C ARG A 16 -17.34 10.43 2.42
N HIS A 17 -16.64 10.35 3.56
CA HIS A 17 -15.20 10.10 3.58
C HIS A 17 -14.85 8.72 2.99
N ILE A 18 -15.58 7.65 3.38
CA ILE A 18 -15.40 6.29 2.83
C ILE A 18 -15.60 6.30 1.31
N ARG A 19 -16.68 6.89 0.81
CA ARG A 19 -16.94 6.99 -0.64
C ARG A 19 -15.84 7.76 -1.36
N SER A 20 -15.31 8.82 -0.74
CA SER A 20 -14.18 9.57 -1.28
C SER A 20 -12.93 8.70 -1.38
N ARG A 21 -12.57 8.00 -0.30
CA ARG A 21 -11.42 7.12 -0.26
C ARG A 21 -11.51 5.97 -1.26
N LEU A 22 -12.68 5.36 -1.42
CA LEU A 22 -12.93 4.33 -2.45
C LEU A 22 -12.84 4.85 -3.89
N ARG A 23 -13.08 6.15 -4.13
CA ARG A 23 -12.79 6.76 -5.44
C ARG A 23 -11.29 6.96 -5.62
N GLN A 24 -10.60 7.43 -4.59
CA GLN A 24 -9.15 7.61 -4.65
C GLN A 24 -8.40 6.30 -4.87
N PHE A 25 -8.82 5.16 -4.29
CA PHE A 25 -8.19 3.86 -4.60
C PHE A 25 -8.31 3.47 -6.07
N ARG A 26 -9.48 3.71 -6.66
CA ARG A 26 -9.69 3.48 -8.11
C ARG A 26 -8.88 4.45 -8.96
N GLN A 27 -8.77 5.70 -8.52
CA GLN A 27 -7.94 6.70 -9.17
C GLN A 27 -6.46 6.31 -9.13
N PHE A 28 -5.97 5.88 -7.97
CA PHE A 28 -4.60 5.39 -7.78
C PHE A 28 -4.27 4.27 -8.76
N TYR A 29 -5.15 3.29 -8.89
CA TYR A 29 -4.92 2.17 -9.81
C TYR A 29 -4.96 2.59 -11.29
N GLY A 30 -5.89 3.48 -11.67
CA GLY A 30 -6.14 3.83 -13.08
C GLY A 30 -5.41 5.05 -13.64
N GLU A 31 -4.79 5.87 -12.80
CA GLU A 31 -4.14 7.13 -13.20
C GLU A 31 -2.70 7.20 -12.67
N PRO A 32 -1.78 7.93 -13.33
CA PRO A 32 -0.38 8.07 -12.90
C PRO A 32 -0.24 9.00 -11.68
N VAL A 33 -0.75 8.54 -10.54
CA VAL A 33 -0.76 9.26 -9.27
C VAL A 33 -0.17 8.39 -8.15
N MET A 34 0.31 9.01 -7.09
CA MET A 34 0.87 8.34 -5.93
C MET A 34 0.32 8.91 -4.64
N TRP A 35 0.37 8.13 -3.57
CA TRP A 35 -0.01 8.57 -2.23
C TRP A 35 1.08 9.41 -1.59
N THR A 36 0.70 10.39 -0.79
CA THR A 36 1.63 11.11 0.10
C THR A 36 0.89 11.56 1.35
N TYR A 37 1.61 11.73 2.46
CA TYR A 37 1.08 12.25 3.71
C TYR A 37 1.46 13.72 3.88
N ALA A 38 0.47 14.62 3.84
CA ALA A 38 0.68 16.05 4.05
C ALA A 38 -0.54 16.70 4.72
N GLY A 39 -0.31 17.64 5.63
CA GLY A 39 -1.40 18.35 6.31
C GLY A 39 -2.32 17.43 7.12
N ASN A 40 -1.74 16.38 7.74
CA ASN A 40 -2.45 15.33 8.46
C ASN A 40 -3.42 14.48 7.61
N GLU A 41 -3.22 14.43 6.29
CA GLU A 41 -4.04 13.63 5.39
C GLU A 41 -3.20 12.87 4.35
N MET A 42 -3.63 11.65 4.03
CA MET A 42 -3.16 10.92 2.86
C MET A 42 -3.92 11.38 1.62
N ARG A 43 -3.19 11.91 0.63
CA ARG A 43 -3.75 12.44 -0.63
C ARG A 43 -3.00 11.92 -1.84
N LEU A 44 -3.66 11.97 -2.98
CA LEU A 44 -3.06 11.63 -4.27
C LEU A 44 -2.39 12.86 -4.89
N VAL A 45 -1.22 12.65 -5.47
CA VAL A 45 -0.47 13.64 -6.27
C VAL A 45 0.01 13.00 -7.57
N PRO A 46 0.28 13.78 -8.64
CA PRO A 46 0.87 13.23 -9.86
C PRO A 46 2.16 12.47 -9.57
N SER A 47 2.34 11.32 -10.22
CA SER A 47 3.51 10.44 -10.04
C SER A 47 4.34 10.40 -11.32
N PRO A 48 5.68 10.53 -11.23
CA PRO A 48 6.58 10.31 -12.36
C PRO A 48 6.91 8.82 -12.57
N LEU A 49 6.54 7.95 -11.62
CA LEU A 49 6.85 6.53 -11.62
C LEU A 49 6.01 5.75 -12.63
N SER A 50 6.57 4.66 -13.16
CA SER A 50 5.81 3.68 -13.94
C SER A 50 4.72 3.00 -13.12
N ASP A 51 3.73 2.37 -13.78
CA ASP A 51 2.66 1.65 -13.08
C ASP A 51 3.21 0.55 -12.15
N HIS A 52 4.21 -0.19 -12.61
CA HIS A 52 4.87 -1.21 -11.80
C HIS A 52 5.46 -0.62 -10.51
N GLU A 53 6.20 0.49 -10.63
CA GLU A 53 6.83 1.14 -9.48
C GLU A 53 5.80 1.70 -8.50
N ARG A 54 4.71 2.32 -8.98
CA ARG A 54 3.62 2.82 -8.12
C ARG A 54 2.94 1.69 -7.35
N LEU A 55 2.65 0.58 -8.02
CA LEU A 55 2.05 -0.59 -7.39
C LEU A 55 3.01 -1.24 -6.39
N PHE A 56 4.29 -1.28 -6.69
CA PHE A 56 5.31 -1.75 -5.76
C PHE A 56 5.42 -0.84 -4.52
N GLU A 57 5.32 0.48 -4.68
CA GLU A 57 5.27 1.42 -3.55
C GLU A 57 4.07 1.16 -2.64
N GLU A 58 2.89 0.87 -3.20
CA GLU A 58 1.69 0.50 -2.42
C GLU A 58 1.85 -0.86 -1.71
N LEU A 59 2.57 -1.81 -2.31
CA LEU A 59 2.92 -3.07 -1.65
C LEU A 59 3.87 -2.83 -0.47
N ALA A 60 4.90 -2.00 -0.66
CA ALA A 60 5.82 -1.60 0.40
C ALA A 60 5.08 -0.85 1.53
N PHE A 61 4.11 -0.01 1.19
CA PHE A 61 3.21 0.61 2.17
C PHE A 61 2.49 -0.45 3.01
N CYS A 62 1.91 -1.48 2.38
CA CYS A 62 1.23 -2.57 3.09
C CYS A 62 2.18 -3.34 4.02
N ILE A 63 3.41 -3.61 3.57
CA ILE A 63 4.47 -4.24 4.38
C ILE A 63 4.81 -3.40 5.62
N LEU A 64 4.88 -2.06 5.48
CA LEU A 64 5.18 -1.14 6.57
C LEU A 64 3.97 -0.89 7.49
N ALA A 65 2.76 -0.89 6.94
CA ALA A 65 1.53 -0.72 7.71
C ALA A 65 1.21 -1.96 8.58
N ALA A 66 1.82 -3.12 8.28
CA ALA A 66 1.64 -4.33 9.06
C ALA A 66 2.13 -4.13 10.51
N ASN A 67 1.18 -4.11 11.44
CA ASN A 67 1.36 -3.85 12.88
C ASN A 67 1.83 -2.42 13.21
N THR A 68 1.53 -1.45 12.34
CA THR A 68 1.69 -0.01 12.59
C THR A 68 0.44 0.76 12.14
N SER A 69 0.37 2.07 12.40
CA SER A 69 -0.71 2.89 11.88
C SER A 69 -0.49 3.20 10.39
N ALA A 70 -1.59 3.39 9.64
CA ALA A 70 -1.49 3.81 8.24
C ALA A 70 -0.76 5.16 8.08
N GLU A 71 -0.90 6.06 9.05
CA GLU A 71 -0.11 7.30 9.10
C GLU A 71 1.39 7.03 9.22
N MET A 72 1.82 6.17 10.15
CA MET A 72 3.23 5.82 10.31
C MET A 72 3.76 5.15 9.03
N GLY A 73 3.00 4.22 8.45
CA GLY A 73 3.35 3.56 7.19
C GLY A 73 3.57 4.57 6.05
N MET A 74 2.64 5.50 5.84
CA MET A 74 2.76 6.48 4.75
C MET A 74 3.88 7.50 4.98
N LYS A 75 4.04 8.01 6.20
CA LYS A 75 5.19 8.88 6.54
C LYS A 75 6.52 8.17 6.31
N THR A 76 6.57 6.87 6.61
CA THR A 76 7.75 6.05 6.36
C THR A 76 8.01 5.92 4.86
N ILE A 77 6.98 5.64 4.05
CA ILE A 77 7.08 5.62 2.59
C ILE A 77 7.60 6.95 2.04
N ASP A 78 7.00 8.09 2.41
CA ASP A 78 7.48 9.40 1.95
C ASP A 78 8.98 9.62 2.31
N HIS A 79 9.43 9.11 3.46
CA HIS A 79 10.82 9.21 3.89
C HIS A 79 11.80 8.37 3.07
N ILE A 80 11.40 7.13 2.68
CA ILE A 80 12.29 6.18 1.98
C ILE A 80 11.95 5.98 0.51
N ARG A 81 10.96 6.68 -0.05
CA ARG A 81 10.47 6.50 -1.43
C ARG A 81 11.58 6.46 -2.46
N HIS A 82 12.51 7.42 -2.37
CA HIS A 82 13.66 7.52 -3.26
C HIS A 82 14.57 6.28 -3.23
N LEU A 83 14.48 5.42 -2.21
CA LEU A 83 15.29 4.21 -2.05
C LEU A 83 14.57 2.92 -2.47
N LEU A 84 13.22 2.93 -2.53
CA LEU A 84 12.40 1.71 -2.66
C LEU A 84 12.81 0.86 -3.87
N HIS A 85 13.14 1.50 -4.98
CA HIS A 85 13.41 0.82 -6.24
C HIS A 85 14.86 0.41 -6.44
N HIS A 86 15.83 0.75 -5.59
CA HIS A 86 17.23 0.41 -5.87
C HIS A 86 18.09 0.10 -4.66
N ALA A 87 17.78 0.67 -3.50
CA ALA A 87 18.67 0.60 -2.35
C ALA A 87 18.66 -0.79 -1.70
N GLU A 88 19.80 -1.22 -1.20
CA GLU A 88 19.92 -2.47 -0.47
C GLU A 88 19.27 -2.35 0.94
N PRO A 89 18.90 -3.48 1.58
CA PRO A 89 18.23 -3.47 2.89
C PRO A 89 18.94 -2.61 3.94
N GLU A 90 20.26 -2.58 3.95
CA GLU A 90 21.09 -1.85 4.91
C GLU A 90 20.92 -0.33 4.77
N GLU A 91 20.78 0.17 3.54
CA GLU A 91 20.58 1.59 3.26
C GLU A 91 19.19 2.05 3.74
N ILE A 92 18.16 1.25 3.45
CA ILE A 92 16.80 1.52 3.94
C ILE A 92 16.79 1.44 5.48
N THR A 93 17.41 0.42 6.06
CA THR A 93 17.55 0.25 7.51
C THR A 93 18.17 1.49 8.16
N ALA A 94 19.27 2.00 7.59
CA ALA A 94 19.95 3.19 8.09
C ALA A 94 19.03 4.41 8.09
N ARG A 95 18.21 4.60 7.05
CA ARG A 95 17.23 5.70 6.99
C ARG A 95 16.08 5.55 7.98
N LEU A 96 15.72 4.32 8.36
CA LEU A 96 14.60 4.07 9.27
C LEU A 96 14.96 4.18 10.75
N ARG A 97 16.24 4.28 11.11
CA ARG A 97 16.69 4.38 12.50
C ARG A 97 16.08 5.60 13.19
N GLY A 98 15.44 5.36 14.35
CA GLY A 98 14.78 6.40 15.14
C GLY A 98 13.42 6.86 14.62
N ILE A 99 12.99 6.37 13.45
CA ILE A 99 11.70 6.74 12.81
C ILE A 99 10.71 5.58 12.90
N TYR A 100 11.18 4.37 12.61
CA TYR A 100 10.34 3.20 12.43
C TYR A 100 10.81 2.05 13.33
N ARG A 101 9.90 1.22 13.84
CA ARG A 101 10.24 0.21 14.86
C ARG A 101 10.81 -1.10 14.32
N PHE A 102 10.48 -1.46 13.07
CA PHE A 102 10.89 -2.73 12.45
C PHE A 102 11.98 -2.48 11.41
N ILE A 103 13.10 -1.93 11.87
CA ILE A 103 14.15 -1.38 11.00
C ILE A 103 14.93 -2.42 10.20
N ASN A 104 14.98 -3.69 10.62
CA ASN A 104 15.72 -4.73 9.88
C ASN A 104 14.76 -5.53 8.97
N THR A 105 13.71 -6.09 9.56
CA THR A 105 12.83 -7.05 8.87
C THR A 105 12.02 -6.43 7.72
N ARG A 106 11.56 -5.17 7.84
CA ARG A 106 10.76 -4.56 6.76
C ARG A 106 11.60 -4.15 5.56
N PRO A 107 12.79 -3.54 5.72
CA PRO A 107 13.73 -3.36 4.62
C PRO A 107 14.08 -4.66 3.88
N GLU A 108 14.38 -5.74 4.61
CA GLU A 108 14.66 -7.04 4.02
C GLU A 108 13.47 -7.55 3.17
N TYR A 109 12.24 -7.44 3.68
CA TYR A 109 11.05 -7.85 2.94
C TYR A 109 10.82 -7.01 1.69
N ILE A 110 10.98 -5.69 1.79
CA ILE A 110 10.84 -4.78 0.64
C ILE A 110 11.86 -5.15 -0.44
N ALA A 111 13.14 -5.27 -0.09
CA ALA A 111 14.17 -5.63 -1.04
C ALA A 111 13.96 -7.03 -1.64
N HIS A 112 13.54 -8.01 -0.83
CA HIS A 112 13.23 -9.36 -1.30
C HIS A 112 12.09 -9.34 -2.33
N CYS A 113 10.97 -8.68 -2.02
CA CYS A 113 9.84 -8.54 -2.95
C CYS A 113 10.27 -7.83 -4.24
N ARG A 114 11.09 -6.77 -4.13
CA ARG A 114 11.62 -6.06 -5.31
C ARG A 114 12.41 -6.99 -6.22
N HIS A 115 13.33 -7.77 -5.65
CA HIS A 115 14.14 -8.73 -6.41
C HIS A 115 13.27 -9.81 -7.03
N TYR A 116 12.27 -10.31 -6.31
CA TYR A 116 11.32 -11.28 -6.83
C TYR A 116 10.63 -10.76 -8.10
N PHE A 117 9.98 -9.60 -8.05
CA PHE A 117 9.28 -9.05 -9.21
C PHE A 117 10.20 -8.65 -10.37
N ARG A 118 11.45 -8.26 -10.11
CA ARG A 118 12.44 -7.99 -11.17
C ARG A 118 12.86 -9.23 -11.95
N ASN A 119 12.80 -10.39 -11.31
CA ASN A 119 13.17 -11.67 -11.92
C ASN A 119 11.96 -12.39 -12.54
N MET A 120 10.76 -11.79 -12.50
CA MET A 120 9.59 -12.32 -13.17
C MET A 120 9.51 -11.79 -14.60
N ASP A 121 8.98 -12.63 -15.50
CA ASP A 121 8.67 -12.21 -16.87
C ASP A 121 7.47 -11.25 -16.90
N GLU A 122 6.51 -11.44 -15.98
CA GLU A 122 5.33 -10.61 -15.82
C GLU A 122 5.54 -9.55 -14.74
N SER A 123 5.14 -8.31 -15.01
CA SER A 123 5.15 -7.27 -13.99
C SER A 123 4.01 -7.47 -12.98
N LEU A 124 4.13 -6.88 -11.79
CA LEU A 124 3.03 -6.84 -10.82
C LEU A 124 1.71 -6.31 -11.43
N HIS A 125 1.79 -5.36 -12.35
CA HIS A 125 0.62 -4.85 -13.06
C HIS A 125 -0.02 -5.90 -13.97
N ASP A 126 0.81 -6.70 -14.67
CA ASP A 126 0.32 -7.76 -15.55
C ASP A 126 -0.35 -8.88 -14.76
N ILE A 127 0.24 -9.28 -13.63
CA ILE A 127 -0.33 -10.26 -12.69
C ILE A 127 -1.72 -9.82 -12.20
N LEU A 128 -1.85 -8.54 -11.83
CA LEU A 128 -3.12 -7.96 -11.37
C LEU A 128 -4.20 -7.94 -12.46
N ARG A 129 -3.81 -7.90 -13.73
CA ARG A 129 -4.75 -7.94 -14.87
C ARG A 129 -5.07 -9.35 -15.32
N SER A 130 -4.12 -10.29 -15.23
CA SER A 130 -4.28 -11.66 -15.72
C SER A 130 -5.13 -12.51 -14.78
N LEU A 131 -4.95 -12.34 -13.47
CA LEU A 131 -5.76 -13.00 -12.44
C LEU A 131 -7.06 -12.23 -12.25
N GLY A 132 -7.99 -12.40 -13.21
CA GLY A 132 -9.32 -11.79 -13.19
C GLY A 132 -10.24 -12.24 -12.04
N ASP A 133 -9.79 -13.20 -11.22
CA ASP A 133 -10.43 -13.60 -9.97
C ASP A 133 -9.73 -12.94 -8.77
N PRO A 134 -10.44 -12.08 -8.01
CA PRO A 134 -9.90 -11.50 -6.79
C PRO A 134 -9.37 -12.55 -5.80
N HIS A 135 -10.01 -13.71 -5.64
CA HIS A 135 -9.59 -14.70 -4.63
C HIS A 135 -8.21 -15.28 -4.97
N GLY A 136 -7.99 -15.67 -6.23
CA GLY A 136 -6.68 -16.09 -6.71
C GLY A 136 -5.59 -15.03 -6.53
N LEU A 137 -5.91 -13.74 -6.70
CA LEU A 137 -4.96 -12.65 -6.43
C LEU A 137 -4.56 -12.59 -4.96
N ARG A 138 -5.52 -12.74 -4.05
CA ARG A 138 -5.24 -12.69 -2.62
C ARG A 138 -4.37 -13.86 -2.19
N ASP A 139 -4.68 -15.06 -2.66
CA ASP A 139 -3.92 -16.27 -2.36
C ASP A 139 -2.49 -16.17 -2.94
N PHE A 140 -2.35 -15.69 -4.18
CA PHE A 140 -1.04 -15.40 -4.77
C PHE A 140 -0.22 -14.43 -3.90
N LEU A 141 -0.82 -13.33 -3.44
CA LEU A 141 -0.10 -12.35 -2.63
C LEU A 141 0.29 -12.89 -1.24
N ALA A 142 -0.55 -13.73 -0.63
CA ALA A 142 -0.36 -14.20 0.74
C ALA A 142 0.50 -15.46 0.85
N ASP A 143 0.39 -16.39 -0.10
CA ASP A 143 1.02 -17.71 -0.03
C ASP A 143 2.30 -17.81 -0.87
N ASN A 144 2.56 -16.84 -1.75
CA ASN A 144 3.77 -16.83 -2.57
C ASN A 144 5.01 -16.49 -1.74
N ALA A 145 5.95 -17.43 -1.67
CA ALA A 145 7.19 -17.28 -0.91
C ALA A 145 8.08 -16.11 -1.38
N GLY A 146 7.89 -15.64 -2.63
CA GLY A 146 8.51 -14.44 -3.20
C GLY A 146 8.07 -13.12 -2.56
N ILE A 147 6.86 -13.10 -1.97
CA ILE A 147 6.21 -11.90 -1.44
C ILE A 147 6.24 -11.93 0.09
N LYS A 148 7.33 -11.45 0.68
CA LYS A 148 7.52 -11.43 2.12
C LYS A 148 6.75 -10.29 2.78
N GLY A 149 6.30 -10.53 4.02
CA GLY A 149 5.66 -9.51 4.85
C GLY A 149 4.20 -9.25 4.53
N ILE A 150 3.61 -10.01 3.60
CA ILE A 150 2.21 -9.93 3.21
C ILE A 150 1.53 -11.25 3.59
N GLY A 151 0.66 -11.22 4.60
CA GLY A 151 -0.29 -12.31 4.85
C GLY A 151 -1.66 -11.99 4.27
N TYR A 152 -2.66 -12.82 4.53
CA TYR A 152 -4.03 -12.62 4.04
C TYR A 152 -4.65 -11.25 4.35
N LYS A 153 -4.35 -10.70 5.53
CA LYS A 153 -4.83 -9.38 5.95
C LYS A 153 -4.17 -8.29 5.11
N GLU A 154 -2.84 -8.32 4.97
CA GLU A 154 -2.08 -7.35 4.17
C GLU A 154 -2.38 -7.48 2.67
N ALA A 155 -2.58 -8.70 2.16
CA ALA A 155 -2.99 -8.94 0.77
C ALA A 155 -4.36 -8.31 0.48
N SER A 156 -5.33 -8.50 1.39
CA SER A 156 -6.64 -7.85 1.31
C SER A 156 -6.51 -6.32 1.38
N HIS A 157 -5.63 -5.82 2.24
CA HIS A 157 -5.35 -4.38 2.36
C HIS A 157 -4.81 -3.81 1.03
N PHE A 158 -3.81 -4.46 0.44
CA PHE A 158 -3.21 -4.07 -0.83
C PHE A 158 -4.27 -4.04 -1.95
N LEU A 159 -4.99 -5.15 -2.16
CA LEU A 159 -6.03 -5.23 -3.18
C LEU A 159 -7.14 -4.18 -2.99
N ARG A 160 -7.55 -3.93 -1.74
CA ARG A 160 -8.51 -2.86 -1.43
C ARG A 160 -7.95 -1.49 -1.83
N ASN A 161 -6.67 -1.22 -1.59
CA ASN A 161 -6.03 0.06 -1.94
C ASN A 161 -5.87 0.25 -3.45
N LEU A 162 -5.88 -0.84 -4.22
CA LEU A 162 -5.98 -0.81 -5.69
C LEU A 162 -7.43 -0.70 -6.20
N GLY A 163 -8.42 -0.67 -5.31
CA GLY A 163 -9.83 -0.52 -5.66
C GLY A 163 -10.58 -1.81 -5.98
N PHE A 164 -9.98 -2.98 -5.72
CA PHE A 164 -10.69 -4.27 -5.79
C PHE A 164 -11.76 -4.33 -4.69
N ARG A 165 -12.92 -4.89 -5.02
CA ARG A 165 -14.05 -5.04 -4.08
C ARG A 165 -13.97 -6.38 -3.34
N GLY A 166 -14.69 -6.50 -2.23
CA GLY A 166 -14.75 -7.76 -1.45
C GLY A 166 -13.66 -7.91 -0.39
N TYR A 167 -12.79 -6.91 -0.25
CA TYR A 167 -11.74 -6.85 0.75
C TYR A 167 -12.06 -5.74 1.77
N ALA A 168 -12.22 -6.13 3.03
CA ALA A 168 -12.59 -5.27 4.16
C ALA A 168 -11.64 -5.47 5.34
#